data_AF-A0A059CGS0-F1
#
_entry.id   AF-A0A059CGS0-F1
#
_cell.length_a   1.000
_cell.length_b   1.000
_cell.length_c   1.000
_cell.angle_alpha   90.00
_cell.angle_beta   90.00
_cell.angle_gamma   90.00
#
_symmetry.space_group_name_H-M   'P 1'
#
loop_
_entity.id
_entity.type
_entity.pdbx_description
1 polymer ?
#
loop_
_entity_poly.entity_id
_entity_poly.type
_entity_poly.pdbx_seq_one_letter_code
_entity_poly.pdbx_strand_id
1 'polypeptide(L)' 'MYVEAKLRAVNRKDRKKDKEETVCGWLSAENYYCCCPKFMPWKDLKERNGGFVKNKELKFEVEILVISNAVQSYLSL' A
#
# COMPACT_ATOMS: atom_id res chain seq x y z
N MET A 1 9.02 6.71 12.83
CA MET A 1 7.81 5.90 13.10
C MET A 1 7.83 4.70 12.18
N TYR A 2 7.79 3.48 12.70
CA TYR A 2 7.61 2.28 11.88
C TYR A 2 6.14 2.15 11.48
N VAL A 3 5.89 1.89 10.19
CA VAL A 3 4.55 1.62 9.66
C VAL A 3 4.59 0.33 8.86
N GLU A 4 3.56 -0.48 9.01
CA GLU A 4 3.23 -1.60 8.12
C GLU A 4 1.82 -1.38 7.60
N ALA A 5 1.64 -1.50 6.28
CA ALA A 5 0.36 -1.27 5.63
C ALA A 5 0.14 -2.27 4.50
N LYS A 6 -1.12 -2.68 4.31
CA LYS A 6 -1.56 -3.44 3.15
C LYS A 6 -2.08 -2.47 2.10
N LEU A 7 -1.41 -2.44 0.94
CA LEU A 7 -1.86 -1.73 -0.25
C LEU A 7 -2.74 -2.67 -1.08
N ARG A 8 -3.90 -2.18 -1.55
CA ARG A 8 -4.83 -2.95 -2.35
C ARG A 8 -5.33 -2.14 -3.55
N ALA A 9 -5.14 -2.64 -4.77
CA ALA A 9 -5.91 -2.20 -5.92
C ALA A 9 -7.20 -3.01 -6.01
N VAL A 10 -8.33 -2.31 -6.01
CA VAL A 10 -9.66 -2.93 -5.93
C VAL A 10 -10.13 -3.35 -7.32
N ASN A 11 -10.39 -4.63 -7.48
CA ASN A 11 -11.12 -5.17 -8.61
C ASN A 11 -12.63 -5.02 -8.36
N ARG A 12 -13.26 -4.10 -9.09
CA ARG A 12 -14.69 -3.78 -8.92
C ARG A 12 -15.63 -4.88 -9.41
N LYS A 13 -15.13 -5.93 -10.08
CA LYS A 13 -15.94 -7.08 -10.55
C LYS A 13 -15.87 -8.26 -9.58
N ASP A 14 -14.69 -8.54 -9.03
CA ASP A 14 -14.46 -9.68 -8.15
C ASP A 14 -13.38 -9.33 -7.12
N ARG A 15 -13.78 -9.13 -5.86
CA ARG A 15 -12.86 -8.77 -4.76
C ARG A 15 -11.80 -9.84 -4.49
N LYS A 16 -12.02 -11.10 -4.91
CA LYS A 16 -10.98 -12.15 -4.81
C LYS A 16 -9.82 -11.91 -5.77
N LYS A 17 -10.00 -11.04 -6.76
CA LYS A 17 -8.98 -10.62 -7.72
C LYS A 17 -8.39 -9.26 -7.37
N ASP A 18 -8.63 -8.76 -6.17
CA ASP A 18 -7.91 -7.59 -5.68
C ASP A 18 -6.41 -7.87 -5.73
N LYS A 19 -5.63 -6.87 -6.13
CA LYS A 19 -4.18 -6.96 -6.11
C LYS A 19 -3.70 -6.37 -4.80
N GLU A 20 -3.08 -7.18 -3.97
CA GLU A 20 -2.61 -6.79 -2.63
C GLU A 20 -1.09 -6.91 -2.52
N GLU A 21 -0.49 -6.06 -1.69
CA GLU A 21 0.91 -6.14 -1.28
C GLU A 21 1.07 -5.52 0.11
N THR A 22 1.92 -6.11 0.94
CA THR A 22 2.29 -5.50 2.22
C THR A 22 3.53 -4.65 2.03
N VAL A 23 3.47 -3.40 2.47
CA VAL A 23 4.62 -2.49 2.52
C VAL A 23 4.90 -2.12 3.96
N CYS A 24 6.17 -1.98 4.29
CA CYS A 24 6.59 -1.52 5.60
C CYS A 24 7.83 -0.63 5.51
N GLY A 25 8.05 0.16 6.55
CA GLY A 25 9.26 0.96 6.64
C GLY A 25 9.26 1.91 7.84
N TRP A 26 10.46 2.38 8.16
CA TRP A 26 10.66 3.48 9.09
C TRP A 26 10.44 4.81 8.36
N LEU A 27 9.38 5.51 8.76
CA LEU A 27 9.05 6.83 8.31
C LEU A 27 9.81 7.89 9.13
N SER A 28 10.43 8.83 8.43
CA SER A 28 11.09 10.02 8.96
C SER A 28 10.80 11.24 8.07
N ALA A 29 11.31 12.41 8.41
CA ALA A 29 11.21 13.60 7.55
C ALA A 29 11.91 13.39 6.19
N GLU A 30 12.99 12.61 6.16
CA GLU A 30 13.76 12.31 4.94
C GLU A 30 13.20 11.10 4.17
N ASN A 31 12.54 10.17 4.87
CA ASN A 31 11.95 8.98 4.29
C ASN A 31 10.48 8.86 4.69
N TYR A 32 9.61 9.65 4.06
CA TYR A 32 8.21 9.80 4.46
C TYR A 32 7.24 8.83 3.76
N TYR A 33 7.74 7.86 2.99
CA TYR A 33 6.91 6.88 2.29
C TYR A 33 7.46 5.46 2.40
N CYS A 34 6.56 4.48 2.32
CA CYS A 34 6.87 3.08 2.05
C CYS A 34 5.99 2.63 0.88
N CYS A 35 6.59 1.98 -0.13
CA CYS A 35 5.87 1.67 -1.38
C CYS A 35 6.41 0.39 -2.04
N CYS A 36 5.67 -0.09 -3.04
CA CYS A 36 6.10 -1.17 -3.91
C CYS A 36 6.09 -0.67 -5.37
N PRO A 37 7.23 -0.26 -5.96
CA PRO A 37 7.26 0.26 -7.32
C PRO A 37 6.76 -0.73 -8.39
N LYS A 38 6.79 -2.04 -8.09
CA LYS A 38 6.32 -3.11 -8.96
C LYS A 38 4.95 -3.66 -8.53
N PHE A 39 4.15 -2.89 -7.79
CA PHE A 39 2.88 -3.30 -7.19
C PHE A 39 1.90 -3.92 -8.21
N MET A 40 1.71 -3.24 -9.34
CA MET A 40 0.78 -3.68 -10.38
C MET A 40 1.32 -3.31 -11.76
N PRO A 41 1.47 -4.28 -12.67
CA PRO A 41 1.95 -3.99 -14.01
C PRO A 41 0.87 -3.26 -14.81
N TRP A 42 1.30 -2.32 -15.65
CA TRP A 42 0.41 -1.47 -16.45
C TRP A 42 -0.53 -2.25 -17.38
N LYS A 43 -0.12 -3.45 -17.82
CA LYS A 43 -0.94 -4.33 -18.66
C LYS A 43 -2.26 -4.72 -17.97
N ASP A 44 -2.23 -4.96 -16.66
CA ASP A 44 -3.40 -5.38 -15.88
C ASP A 44 -4.44 -4.25 -15.78
N LEU A 45 -4.01 -2.98 -15.93
CA LEU A 45 -4.89 -1.81 -15.98
C LEU A 45 -5.51 -1.58 -17.36
N LYS A 46 -4.85 -2.02 -18.43
CA LYS A 46 -5.33 -1.88 -19.81
C LYS A 46 -6.40 -2.91 -20.18
N GLU A 47 -6.53 -3.98 -19.40
CA GLU A 47 -7.54 -5.00 -19.66
C GLU A 47 -8.95 -4.40 -19.50
N ARG A 48 -9.62 -4.12 -20.63
CA ARG A 48 -10.96 -3.52 -20.70
C ARG A 48 -11.99 -4.29 -19.84
N ASN A 49 -11.75 -5.58 -19.64
CA ASN A 49 -12.58 -6.45 -18.81
C ASN A 49 -11.94 -6.91 -17.49
N GLY A 50 -10.73 -6.45 -17.16
CA GLY A 50 -9.97 -6.88 -15.98
C GLY A 50 -10.62 -6.49 -14.65
N GLY A 51 -11.50 -5.48 -14.64
CA GLY A 51 -12.33 -5.11 -13.48
C GLY A 51 -11.71 -4.07 -12.54
N PHE A 52 -10.43 -3.73 -12.72
CA PHE A 52 -9.74 -2.71 -11.92
C PHE A 52 -10.11 -1.27 -12.32
N VAL A 53 -10.18 -0.99 -13.61
CA VAL A 53 -10.51 0.35 -14.13
C VAL A 53 -11.98 0.40 -14.56
N LYS A 54 -12.75 1.34 -14.00
CA LYS A 54 -14.13 1.64 -14.40
C LYS A 54 -14.29 3.15 -14.53
N ASN A 55 -14.90 3.61 -15.62
CA ASN A 55 -15.09 5.05 -15.88
C ASN A 55 -13.78 5.88 -15.80
N LYS A 56 -12.65 5.31 -16.25
CA LYS A 56 -11.30 5.90 -16.15
C LYS A 56 -10.80 6.10 -14.71
N GLU A 57 -11.45 5.48 -13.73
CA GLU A 57 -11.01 5.48 -12.34
C GLU A 57 -10.40 4.15 -11.94
N LEU A 58 -9.35 4.22 -11.12
CA LEU A 58 -8.75 3.09 -10.41
C LEU A 58 -8.92 3.35 -8.91
N LYS A 59 -9.43 2.38 -8.15
CA LYS A 59 -9.60 2.52 -6.70
C LYS A 59 -8.47 1.79 -5.98
N PHE A 60 -7.83 2.49 -5.06
CA PHE A 60 -6.91 1.92 -4.10
C PHE A 60 -7.51 1.96 -2.69
N GLU A 61 -7.20 0.96 -1.90
CA GLU A 61 -7.46 0.89 -0.47
C GLU A 61 -6.12 0.69 0.25
N VAL A 62 -5.95 1.37 1.38
CA VAL A 62 -4.78 1.22 2.26
C VAL A 62 -5.30 0.87 3.65
N GLU A 63 -4.82 -0.25 4.17
CA GLU A 63 -5.12 -0.70 5.52
C GLU A 63 -3.83 -0.62 6.34
N ILE A 64 -3.80 0.24 7.36
CA ILE A 64 -2.66 0.35 8.26
C ILE A 64 -2.72 -0.80 9.26
N LEU A 65 -1.72 -1.67 9.24
CA LEU A 65 -1.64 -2.85 10.08
C LEU A 65 -0.90 -2.56 11.39
N VAL A 66 0.21 -1.82 11.29
CA VAL A 66 1.07 -1.47 12.44
C VAL A 66 1.47 -0.02 12.37
N ILE A 67 1.41 0.65 13.53
CA ILE A 67 2.07 1.93 13.78
C ILE A 67 2.88 1.77 15.06
N SER A 68 4.19 2.00 15.00
CA SER A 68 5.06 1.91 16.16
C SER A 68 6.05 3.08 16.19
N ASN A 69 6.29 3.63 17.37
CA ASN A 69 7.32 4.64 17.58
C ASN A 69 8.60 3.95 18.04
N ALA A 70 9.76 4.43 17.58
CA ALA A 70 11.01 4.04 18.20
C ALA A 70 10.97 4.58 19.63
N VAL A 71 10.96 3.69 20.62
CA VAL A 71 11.08 4.12 22.02
C VAL A 71 12.50 4.65 22.17
N GLN A 72 12.62 5.96 22.37
CA GLN A 72 13.89 6.58 22.71
C GLN A 72 14.17 6.18 24.17
N SER A 73 14.91 5.10 24.39
CA SER A 73 15.36 4.74 25.74
C SER A 73 16.39 5.78 26.17
N TYR A 74 15.94 6.82 26.86
CA TYR A 74 16.82 7.69 27.64
C TYR A 74 17.38 6.86 28.80
N LEU A 75 18.59 6.35 28.65
CA LEU A 75 19.45 6.06 29.79
C LEU A 75 19.89 7.42 30.35
N SER A 76 19.10 7.95 31.29
CA SER A 76 19.57 8.97 32.22
C SER A 76 20.57 8.31 33.17
N LEU A 77 21.86 8.52 32.91
CA LEU A 77 22.96 8.40 33.88
C LEU A 77 22.95 9.60 34.81
#